data_AF-A7NKJ6-F1
#
_entry.id   AF-A7NKJ6-F1
#
_cell.length_a   1.000
_cell.length_b   1.000
_cell.length_c   1.000
_cell.angle_alpha   90.00
_cell.angle_beta   90.00
_cell.angle_gamma   90.00
#
_symmetry.space_group_name_H-M   'P 1'
#
loop_
_entity.id
_entity.type
_entity.pdbx_description
1 polymer ?
#
loop_
_entity_poly.entity_id
_entity_poly.type
_entity_poly.pdbx_seq_one_letter_code
_entity_poly.pdbx_strand_id
1 'polypeptide(L)'
;MKYAVDPKLSYLLSKMFACAVAGGLAITLPFVVMYGYTSLSLPRGLPSPEQSRIVSDARALGPFGALYREAPDAYIWSLLGLIFIFGVTYAIFGLSLSALTENRYIILSTPFLMCNVLHFILSVLGLPQWSPGVAFVPHWIDNVGWIHIISSLSLVLLSSFILIGRMSHSLRSNV
;
A
#
# COMPACT_ATOMS: atom_id res chain seq x y z
N MET A 1 -4.88 -40.59 -4.34
CA MET A 1 -4.16 -40.08 -3.16
C MET A 1 -4.37 -38.57 -3.11
N LYS A 2 -5.41 -38.09 -2.42
CA LYS A 2 -5.68 -36.64 -2.27
C LYS A 2 -4.85 -36.16 -1.08
N TYR A 3 -3.86 -35.30 -1.33
CA TYR A 3 -3.23 -34.53 -0.25
C TYR A 3 -4.32 -33.67 0.40
N ALA A 4 -4.82 -34.09 1.56
CA ALA A 4 -5.73 -33.28 2.35
C ALA A 4 -4.90 -32.11 2.88
N VAL A 5 -5.08 -30.93 2.31
CA VAL A 5 -4.52 -29.70 2.87
C VAL A 5 -5.10 -29.53 4.27
N ASP A 6 -4.26 -29.22 5.26
CA ASP A 6 -4.71 -29.00 6.63
C ASP A 6 -5.85 -27.97 6.63
N PRO A 7 -7.05 -28.30 7.15
CA PRO A 7 -8.22 -27.43 7.03
C PRO A 7 -8.01 -26.06 7.68
N LYS A 8 -7.16 -26.01 8.72
CA LYS A 8 -6.73 -24.77 9.39
C LYS A 8 -5.89 -23.87 8.48
N LEU A 9 -4.99 -24.44 7.68
CA LEU A 9 -4.14 -23.70 6.75
C LEU A 9 -4.97 -23.16 5.58
N SER A 10 -5.86 -23.97 5.01
CA SER A 10 -6.80 -23.52 3.97
C SER A 10 -7.69 -22.37 4.45
N TYR A 11 -8.17 -22.45 5.70
CA TYR A 11 -8.95 -21.37 6.30
C TYR A 11 -8.12 -20.08 6.45
N LEU A 12 -6.89 -20.18 6.97
CA LEU A 12 -6.01 -19.02 7.15
C LEU A 12 -5.68 -18.35 5.80
N LEU A 13 -5.33 -19.13 4.78
CA LEU A 13 -5.05 -18.62 3.44
C LEU A 13 -6.27 -17.94 2.80
N SER A 14 -7.46 -18.54 2.95
CA SER A 14 -8.71 -17.95 2.46
C SER A 14 -9.01 -16.63 3.17
N LYS A 15 -8.79 -16.57 4.48
CA LYS A 15 -8.95 -15.35 5.28
C LYS A 15 -7.96 -14.27 4.87
N MET A 16 -6.69 -14.63 4.64
CA MET A 16 -5.67 -13.71 4.14
C MET A 16 -6.03 -13.15 2.77
N PHE A 17 -6.47 -14.01 1.84
CA PHE A 17 -6.87 -13.61 0.50
C PHE A 17 -8.08 -12.66 0.51
N ALA A 18 -9.13 -13.01 1.26
CA ALA A 18 -10.29 -12.16 1.42
C ALA A 18 -9.93 -10.79 2.03
N CYS A 19 -9.06 -10.79 3.04
CA CYS A 19 -8.58 -9.55 3.68
C CYS A 19 -7.74 -8.70 2.73
N ALA A 20 -6.83 -9.32 1.96
CA ALA A 20 -6.00 -8.65 0.96
C ALA A 20 -6.85 -7.96 -0.10
N VAL A 21 -7.81 -8.68 -0.70
CA VAL A 21 -8.70 -8.13 -1.73
C VAL A 21 -9.57 -7.02 -1.16
N ALA A 22 -10.16 -7.22 0.03
CA ALA A 22 -10.97 -6.20 0.69
C ALA A 22 -10.16 -4.93 0.98
N GLY A 23 -8.93 -5.07 1.50
CA GLY A 23 -8.04 -3.96 1.81
C GLY A 23 -7.57 -3.18 0.58
N GLY A 24 -7.15 -3.90 -0.47
CA GLY A 24 -6.77 -3.28 -1.74
C GLY A 24 -7.92 -2.51 -2.37
N LEU A 25 -9.11 -3.13 -2.46
CA LEU A 25 -10.29 -2.47 -3.03
C LEU A 25 -10.79 -1.30 -2.17
N ALA A 26 -10.74 -1.40 -0.84
CA ALA A 26 -11.20 -0.34 0.06
C ALA A 26 -10.46 0.97 -0.17
N ILE A 27 -9.17 0.92 -0.50
CA ILE A 27 -8.38 2.12 -0.79
C ILE A 27 -8.49 2.50 -2.26
N THR A 28 -8.36 1.56 -3.20
CA THR A 28 -8.29 1.88 -4.63
C THR A 28 -9.62 2.35 -5.21
N LEU A 29 -10.76 1.81 -4.76
CA LEU A 29 -12.08 2.09 -5.35
C LEU A 29 -12.47 3.58 -5.26
N PRO A 30 -12.32 4.28 -4.11
CA PRO A 30 -12.51 5.73 -4.03
C PRO A 30 -11.69 6.52 -5.06
N PHE A 31 -10.42 6.16 -5.26
CA PHE A 31 -9.56 6.84 -6.24
C PHE A 31 -9.97 6.53 -7.69
N VAL A 32 -10.40 5.31 -7.99
CA VAL A 32 -10.94 4.95 -9.32
C VAL A 32 -12.19 5.77 -9.62
N VAL A 33 -13.11 5.90 -8.66
CA VAL A 33 -14.33 6.71 -8.82
C VAL A 33 -13.98 8.18 -9.02
N MET A 34 -13.05 8.71 -8.22
CA MET A 34 -12.61 10.10 -8.35
C MET A 34 -11.93 10.35 -9.70
N TYR A 35 -11.07 9.45 -10.16
CA TYR A 35 -10.46 9.53 -11.48
C TYR A 35 -11.50 9.49 -12.59
N GLY A 36 -12.46 8.56 -12.53
CA GLY A 36 -13.56 8.48 -13.49
C GLY A 36 -14.37 9.77 -13.56
N TYR A 37 -14.72 10.35 -12.40
CA TYR A 37 -15.43 11.63 -12.34
C TYR A 37 -14.61 12.78 -12.97
N THR A 38 -13.33 12.90 -12.62
CA THR A 38 -12.47 13.97 -13.17
C THR A 38 -12.25 13.82 -14.68
N SER A 39 -12.08 12.59 -15.17
CA SER A 39 -11.87 12.30 -16.60
C SER A 39 -13.09 12.62 -17.48
N LEU A 40 -14.29 12.61 -16.88
CA LEU A 40 -15.55 12.95 -17.55
C LEU A 40 -15.90 14.44 -17.40
N SER A 41 -15.54 15.07 -16.28
CA SER A 41 -15.97 16.43 -15.96
C SER A 41 -14.98 17.52 -16.37
N LEU A 42 -13.70 17.18 -16.54
CA LEU A 42 -12.64 18.13 -16.85
C LEU A 42 -12.07 17.89 -18.25
N PRO A 43 -11.65 18.97 -18.95
CA PRO A 43 -10.97 18.84 -20.22
C PRO A 43 -9.65 18.08 -20.06
N ARG A 44 -9.41 17.14 -20.97
CA ARG A 44 -8.19 16.33 -21.00
C ARG A 44 -7.05 17.11 -21.64
N GLY A 45 -5.88 17.04 -21.03
CA GLY A 45 -4.66 17.65 -21.54
C GLY A 45 -3.71 18.03 -20.41
N LEU A 46 -2.42 17.99 -20.70
CA LEU A 46 -1.43 18.53 -19.78
C LEU A 46 -1.49 20.06 -19.84
N PRO A 47 -1.52 20.76 -18.71
CA PRO A 47 -1.42 22.22 -18.71
C PRO A 47 -0.09 22.62 -19.37
N SER A 48 -0.08 23.79 -20.02
CA SER A 48 1.16 24.37 -20.54
C SER A 48 2.20 24.49 -19.40
N PRO A 49 3.51 24.42 -19.67
CA PRO A 49 4.54 24.50 -18.63
C PRO A 49 4.37 25.72 -17.71
N GLU A 50 3.90 26.85 -18.27
CA GLU A 50 3.61 28.10 -17.57
C GLU A 50 2.39 28.03 -16.63
N GLN A 51 1.45 27.13 -16.93
CA GLN A 51 0.27 26.84 -16.10
C GLN A 51 0.49 25.67 -15.13
N SER A 52 1.60 24.93 -15.28
CA SER A 52 1.88 23.77 -14.45
C SER A 52 2.35 24.20 -13.06
N ARG A 53 1.55 23.91 -12.04
CA ARG A 53 1.93 24.09 -10.62
C ARG A 53 2.82 22.97 -10.07
N ILE A 54 3.08 21.96 -10.90
CA ILE A 54 3.85 20.77 -10.54
C ILE A 54 5.11 20.80 -11.40
N VAL A 55 6.28 20.73 -10.77
CA VAL A 55 7.54 20.53 -11.47
C VAL A 55 7.41 19.20 -12.23
N SER A 56 7.25 19.29 -13.54
CA SER A 56 7.04 18.14 -14.42
C SER A 56 8.37 17.42 -14.74
N ASP A 57 9.27 17.37 -13.74
CA ASP A 57 10.46 16.55 -13.78
C ASP A 57 10.07 15.12 -13.41
N ALA A 58 10.49 14.16 -14.23
CA ALA A 58 10.21 12.74 -14.03
C ALA A 58 10.70 12.25 -12.66
N ARG A 59 11.71 12.89 -12.07
CA ARG A 59 12.24 12.57 -10.74
C ARG A 59 11.34 12.99 -9.57
N ALA A 60 10.50 14.01 -9.77
CA ALA A 60 9.55 14.50 -8.77
C ALA A 60 8.22 13.73 -8.78
N LEU A 61 7.93 13.01 -9.87
CA LEU A 61 6.69 12.28 -10.07
C LEU A 61 6.77 10.79 -9.65
N GLY A 62 7.84 10.44 -8.93
CA GLY A 62 8.11 9.09 -8.48
C GLY A 62 8.58 8.14 -9.59
N PRO A 63 8.59 6.82 -9.35
CA PRO A 63 9.18 5.84 -10.26
C PRO A 63 8.47 5.70 -11.60
N PHE A 64 7.20 6.12 -11.67
CA PHE A 64 6.40 6.12 -12.90
C PHE A 64 6.47 7.46 -13.65
N GLY A 65 7.27 8.43 -13.20
CA GLY A 65 7.26 9.80 -13.72
C GLY A 65 7.48 9.94 -15.23
N ALA A 66 8.17 8.98 -15.86
CA ALA A 66 8.33 8.94 -17.32
C ALA A 66 6.98 8.82 -18.06
N LEU A 67 6.02 8.08 -17.50
CA LEU A 67 4.71 7.87 -18.11
C LEU A 67 3.84 9.12 -18.08
N TYR A 68 4.12 10.09 -17.20
CA TYR A 68 3.27 11.26 -17.01
C TYR A 68 3.10 12.09 -18.29
N ARG A 69 4.17 12.23 -19.09
CA ARG A 69 4.14 12.99 -20.35
C ARG A 69 3.72 12.15 -21.54
N GLU A 70 4.14 10.88 -21.58
CA GLU A 70 3.90 9.99 -22.73
C GLU A 70 2.48 9.41 -22.74
N ALA A 71 1.98 9.01 -21.56
CA ALA A 71 0.71 8.33 -21.39
C ALA A 71 0.13 8.67 -20.00
N PRO A 72 -0.47 9.86 -19.81
CA PRO A 72 -0.95 10.32 -18.50
C PRO A 72 -2.00 9.40 -17.88
N ASP A 73 -2.85 8.77 -18.69
CA ASP A 73 -3.83 7.78 -18.20
C ASP A 73 -3.11 6.53 -17.64
N ALA A 74 -2.06 6.06 -18.31
CA ALA A 74 -1.27 4.91 -17.86
C ALA A 74 -0.49 5.23 -16.58
N TYR A 75 -0.05 6.47 -16.41
CA TYR A 75 0.54 6.95 -15.15
C TYR A 75 -0.44 6.89 -13.98
N ILE A 76 -1.70 7.31 -14.19
CA ILE A 76 -2.71 7.25 -13.13
C ILE A 76 -3.06 5.80 -12.80
N TRP A 77 -3.23 4.94 -13.81
CA TRP A 77 -3.49 3.51 -13.59
C TRP A 77 -2.35 2.80 -12.86
N SER A 78 -1.09 3.15 -13.13
CA SER A 78 0.06 2.57 -12.42
C SER A 78 0.10 3.00 -10.95
N LEU A 79 -0.23 4.26 -10.65
CA LEU A 79 -0.41 4.73 -9.27
C LEU A 79 -1.57 4.01 -8.57
N LEU A 80 -2.70 3.82 -9.24
CA LEU A 80 -3.84 3.06 -8.67
C LEU A 80 -3.46 1.61 -8.35
N GLY A 81 -2.68 0.97 -9.23
CA GLY A 81 -2.13 -0.36 -9.00
C GLY A 81 -1.20 -0.40 -7.79
N LEU A 82 -0.35 0.62 -7.63
CA LEU A 82 0.53 0.73 -6.47
C LEU A 82 -0.26 0.94 -5.17
N ILE A 83 -1.26 1.80 -5.17
CA ILE A 83 -2.16 2.04 -4.03
C ILE A 83 -2.91 0.75 -3.66
N PHE A 84 -3.30 -0.06 -4.64
CA PHE A 84 -3.90 -1.37 -4.39
C PHE A 84 -2.94 -2.31 -3.64
N ILE A 85 -1.70 -2.40 -4.09
CA ILE A 85 -0.64 -3.21 -3.44
C ILE A 85 -0.37 -2.72 -2.02
N PHE A 86 -0.36 -1.39 -1.82
CA PHE A 86 -0.26 -0.79 -0.50
C PHE A 86 -1.43 -1.23 0.39
N GLY A 87 -2.68 -1.12 -0.08
CA GLY A 87 -3.87 -1.56 0.66
C GLY A 87 -3.84 -3.05 1.02
N VAL A 88 -3.42 -3.91 0.09
CA VAL A 88 -3.21 -5.36 0.35
C VAL A 88 -2.21 -5.57 1.47
N THR A 89 -1.05 -4.92 1.40
CA THR A 89 0.04 -5.07 2.37
C THR A 89 -0.40 -4.67 3.77
N TYR A 90 -1.08 -3.53 3.89
CA TYR A 90 -1.54 -3.01 5.18
C TYR A 90 -2.73 -3.77 5.75
N ALA A 91 -3.58 -4.35 4.91
CA ALA A 91 -4.64 -5.24 5.37
C ALA A 91 -4.07 -6.56 5.91
N ILE A 92 -3.08 -7.15 5.24
CA ILE A 92 -2.36 -8.34 5.75
C ILE A 92 -1.63 -8.01 7.06
N PHE A 93 -1.02 -6.82 7.16
CA PHE A 93 -0.41 -6.36 8.39
C PHE A 93 -1.41 -6.23 9.54
N GLY A 94 -2.55 -5.58 9.31
CA GLY A 94 -3.64 -5.50 10.29
C GLY A 94 -4.15 -6.89 10.71
N LEU A 95 -4.32 -7.81 9.77
CA LEU A 95 -4.67 -9.20 10.07
C LEU A 95 -3.60 -9.88 10.94
N SER A 96 -2.32 -9.66 10.66
CA SER A 96 -1.22 -10.24 11.43
C SER A 96 -1.16 -9.72 12.88
N LEU A 97 -1.56 -8.47 13.11
CA LEU A 97 -1.65 -7.89 14.47
C LEU A 97 -2.72 -8.56 15.33
N SER A 98 -3.75 -9.16 14.71
CA SER A 98 -4.73 -9.96 15.46
C SER A 98 -4.13 -11.19 16.16
N ALA A 99 -2.89 -11.58 15.81
CA ALA A 99 -2.15 -12.61 16.52
C ALA A 99 -1.52 -12.12 17.83
N LEU A 100 -1.36 -10.80 18.01
CA LEU A 100 -0.71 -10.21 19.18
C LEU A 100 -1.69 -9.73 20.24
N THR A 101 -2.89 -9.33 19.83
CA THR A 101 -3.91 -8.78 20.72
C THR A 101 -5.31 -9.11 20.22
N GLU A 102 -6.24 -9.30 21.13
CA GLU A 102 -7.67 -9.47 20.82
C GLU A 102 -8.41 -8.12 20.73
N ASN A 103 -7.75 -7.02 21.12
CA ASN A 103 -8.39 -5.70 21.13
C ASN A 103 -8.50 -5.13 19.71
N ARG A 104 -9.72 -5.18 19.16
CA ARG A 104 -10.06 -4.67 17.82
C ARG A 104 -9.64 -3.21 17.57
N TYR A 105 -9.68 -2.36 18.60
CA TYR A 105 -9.32 -0.95 18.44
C TYR A 105 -7.84 -0.78 18.16
N ILE A 106 -7.00 -1.54 18.87
CA ILE A 106 -5.54 -1.53 18.67
C ILE A 106 -5.20 -2.07 17.28
N ILE A 107 -5.84 -3.18 16.86
CA ILE A 107 -5.60 -3.79 15.55
C ILE A 107 -5.91 -2.79 14.41
N LEU A 108 -7.01 -2.04 14.53
CA LEU A 108 -7.44 -1.08 13.51
C LEU A 108 -6.60 0.22 13.52
N SER A 109 -6.21 0.71 14.69
CA SER A 109 -5.47 1.97 14.81
C SER A 109 -3.98 1.84 14.49
N THR A 110 -3.38 0.68 14.78
CA THR A 110 -1.92 0.48 14.69
C THR A 110 -1.36 0.72 13.28
N PRO A 111 -1.93 0.19 12.18
CA PRO A 111 -1.41 0.43 10.84
C PRO A 111 -1.40 1.93 10.48
N PHE A 112 -2.47 2.65 10.87
CA PHE A 112 -2.58 4.09 10.65
C PHE A 112 -1.56 4.89 11.46
N LEU A 113 -1.43 4.60 12.76
CA LEU A 113 -0.47 5.25 13.63
C LEU A 113 0.97 4.98 13.18
N MET A 114 1.28 3.74 12.80
CA MET A 114 2.59 3.35 12.31
C MET A 114 3.00 4.17 11.09
N CYS A 115 2.13 4.30 10.08
CA CYS A 115 2.40 5.12 8.90
C CYS A 115 2.71 6.57 9.26
N ASN A 116 1.84 7.21 10.05
CA ASN A 116 1.93 8.64 10.33
C ASN A 116 3.10 8.97 11.26
N VAL A 117 3.28 8.19 12.34
CA VAL A 117 4.35 8.41 13.31
C VAL A 117 5.71 8.15 12.67
N LEU A 118 5.88 7.07 11.92
CA LEU A 118 7.15 6.81 11.22
C LEU A 118 7.44 7.87 10.16
N HIS A 119 6.42 8.30 9.41
CA HIS A 119 6.60 9.40 8.46
C HIS A 119 7.04 10.69 9.15
N PHE A 120 6.42 11.06 10.27
CA PHE A 120 6.80 12.23 11.04
C PHE A 120 8.25 12.15 11.53
N ILE A 121 8.63 11.04 12.17
CA ILE A 121 9.99 10.85 12.68
C ILE A 121 11.02 10.94 11.55
N LEU A 122 10.78 10.23 10.44
CA LEU A 122 11.70 10.23 9.29
C LEU A 122 11.78 11.59 8.60
N SER A 123 10.68 12.35 8.60
CA SER A 123 10.68 13.72 8.07
C SER A 123 11.52 14.67 8.93
N VAL A 124 11.43 14.56 10.26
CA VAL A 124 12.29 15.31 11.19
C VAL A 124 13.77 14.95 11.01
N LEU A 125 14.07 13.69 10.69
CA LEU A 125 15.42 13.22 10.39
C LEU A 125 15.92 13.55 8.97
N GLY A 126 15.09 14.21 8.14
CA GLY A 126 15.46 14.56 6.77
C GLY A 126 15.46 13.39 5.78
N LEU A 127 14.80 12.27 6.12
CA LEU A 127 14.73 11.05 5.31
C LEU A 127 13.28 10.64 4.98
N PRO A 128 12.40 11.55 4.51
CA PRO A 128 10.97 11.26 4.29
C PRO A 128 10.75 10.16 3.24
N GLN A 129 11.67 9.98 2.29
CA GLN A 129 11.65 8.95 1.26
C GLN A 129 11.68 7.51 1.80
N TRP A 130 12.10 7.29 3.04
CA TRP A 130 12.09 5.97 3.67
C TRP A 130 10.80 5.69 4.45
N SER A 131 9.87 6.64 4.44
CA SER A 131 8.63 6.48 5.17
C SER A 131 7.69 5.47 4.49
N PRO A 132 6.88 4.74 5.26
CA PRO A 132 5.99 3.75 4.68
C PRO A 132 4.90 4.35 3.77
N GLY A 133 4.57 5.64 3.97
CA GLY A 133 3.59 6.38 3.16
C GLY A 133 4.04 6.66 1.72
N VAL A 134 5.34 6.50 1.41
CA VAL A 134 5.89 6.75 0.08
C VAL A 134 5.28 5.82 -0.99
N ALA A 135 4.93 4.59 -0.62
CA ALA A 135 4.25 3.66 -1.52
C ALA A 135 2.79 4.05 -1.78
N PHE A 136 2.15 4.83 -0.91
CA PHE A 136 0.78 5.31 -1.11
C PHE A 136 0.76 6.49 -2.09
N VAL A 137 1.71 7.43 -1.94
CA VAL A 137 1.76 8.64 -2.77
C VAL A 137 3.22 9.01 -3.12
N PRO A 138 3.83 8.35 -4.12
CA PRO A 138 5.24 8.54 -4.44
C PRO A 138 5.57 9.91 -5.06
N HIS A 139 4.56 10.64 -5.52
CA HIS A 139 4.69 11.96 -6.15
C HIS A 139 4.57 13.13 -5.15
N TRP A 140 4.47 12.86 -3.84
CA TRP A 140 4.46 13.89 -2.79
C TRP A 140 5.84 14.19 -2.21
N ILE A 141 6.82 13.32 -2.47
CA ILE A 141 8.17 13.42 -1.94
C ILE A 141 9.13 13.37 -3.14
N ASP A 142 10.07 14.30 -3.19
CA ASP A 142 11.04 14.35 -4.27
C ASP A 142 12.02 13.16 -4.20
N ASN A 143 12.53 12.74 -5.37
CA ASN A 143 13.54 11.68 -5.50
C ASN A 143 13.12 10.28 -4.98
N VAL A 144 11.83 9.96 -5.05
CA VAL A 144 11.35 8.61 -4.76
C VAL A 144 11.61 7.66 -5.93
N GLY A 145 12.64 6.81 -5.77
CA GLY A 145 12.87 5.65 -6.64
C GLY A 145 12.16 4.36 -6.19
N TRP A 146 12.18 3.35 -7.06
CA TRP A 146 11.64 2.00 -6.80
C TRP A 146 12.17 1.35 -5.53
N ILE A 147 13.43 1.61 -5.18
CA ILE A 147 14.07 1.04 -3.98
C ILE A 147 13.30 1.38 -2.71
N HIS A 148 12.79 2.60 -2.59
CA HIS A 148 12.06 3.07 -1.40
C HIS A 148 10.68 2.42 -1.27
N ILE A 149 10.01 2.24 -2.41
CA ILE A 149 8.69 1.60 -2.47
C ILE A 149 8.81 0.11 -2.14
N ILE A 150 9.77 -0.58 -2.77
CA ILE A 150 9.97 -2.01 -2.57
C ILE A 150 10.42 -2.28 -1.13
N SER A 151 11.35 -1.48 -0.59
CA SER A 151 11.86 -1.67 0.77
C SER A 151 10.76 -1.45 1.82
N SER A 152 9.97 -0.39 1.70
CA SER A 152 8.87 -0.10 2.63
C SER A 152 7.80 -1.18 2.63
N LEU A 153 7.33 -1.62 1.46
CA LEU A 153 6.32 -2.67 1.34
C LEU A 153 6.86 -4.03 1.82
N SER A 154 8.10 -4.36 1.45
CA SER A 154 8.73 -5.63 1.82
C SER A 154 8.93 -5.74 3.33
N LEU A 155 9.34 -4.68 4.01
CA LEU A 155 9.52 -4.67 5.46
C LEU A 155 8.19 -4.97 6.18
N VAL A 156 7.10 -4.31 5.74
CA VAL A 156 5.76 -4.53 6.32
C VAL A 156 5.28 -5.95 6.04
N LEU A 157 5.43 -6.46 4.81
CA LEU A 157 5.05 -7.84 4.47
C LEU A 157 5.84 -8.88 5.26
N LEU A 158 7.16 -8.72 5.39
CA LEU A 158 8.01 -9.63 6.17
C LEU A 158 7.59 -9.65 7.63
N SER A 159 7.36 -8.48 8.23
CA SER A 159 6.85 -8.39 9.61
C SER A 159 5.50 -9.11 9.77
N SER A 160 4.62 -8.98 8.79
CA SER A 160 3.31 -9.64 8.78
C SER A 160 3.44 -11.16 8.69
N PHE A 161 4.32 -11.68 7.82
CA PHE A 161 4.53 -13.11 7.67
C PHE A 161 5.11 -13.75 8.94
N ILE A 162 6.02 -13.05 9.63
CA ILE A 162 6.57 -13.52 10.91
C ILE A 162 5.44 -13.66 11.95
N LEU A 163 4.56 -12.67 12.06
CA LEU A 163 3.43 -12.69 12.99
C LEU A 163 2.39 -13.76 12.64
N ILE A 164 2.08 -13.93 11.36
CA ILE A 164 1.17 -14.99 10.88
C ILE A 164 1.76 -16.38 11.13
N GLY A 165 3.09 -16.55 10.98
CA GLY A 165 3.78 -17.78 11.33
C GLY A 165 3.59 -18.16 12.80
N ARG A 166 3.68 -17.18 13.71
CA ARG A 166 3.39 -17.40 15.15
C ARG A 166 1.93 -17.78 15.39
N MET A 167 0.99 -17.13 14.71
CA MET A 167 -0.43 -17.46 14.77
C MET A 167 -0.71 -18.91 14.35
N SER A 168 -0.11 -19.34 13.24
CA SER A 168 -0.22 -20.71 12.73
C SER A 168 0.29 -21.75 13.75
N HIS A 169 1.43 -21.47 14.39
CA HIS A 169 2.00 -22.36 15.40
C HIS A 169 1.11 -22.50 16.64
N SER A 170 0.51 -21.39 17.11
CA SER A 170 -0.43 -21.41 18.24
C SER A 170 -1.70 -22.21 17.95
N LEU A 171 -2.24 -22.12 16.73
CA LEU A 171 -3.40 -22.90 16.29
C LEU A 171 -3.11 -24.41 16.20
N ARG A 172 -1.84 -24.81 16.11
CA ARG A 172 -1.39 -26.20 16.05
C ARG A 172 -1.08 -26.79 17.42
N SER A 173 -0.63 -26.00 18.40
CA SER A 173 -0.26 -26.47 19.75
C SER A 173 -1.43 -26.65 20.72
N ASN A 174 -2.61 -26.09 20.43
CA ASN A 174 -3.83 -26.28 21.23
C ASN A 174 -4.61 -27.56 20.86
N VAL A 175 -3.90 -28.60 20.44
CA VAL A 175 -4.39 -29.97 20.16
C VAL A 175 -3.49 -30.92 20.94
#